data_AF-A0A7V9ELZ9-F1
#
_entry.id   AF-A0A7V9ELZ9-F1
#
_cell.length_a   1.000
_cell.length_b   1.000
_cell.length_c   1.000
_cell.angle_alpha   90.00
_cell.angle_beta   90.00
_cell.angle_gamma   90.00
#
_symmetry.space_group_name_H-M   'P 1'
#
loop_
_entity.id
_entity.type
_entity.pdbx_description
1 polymer ?
#
loop_
_entity_poly.entity_id
_entity_poly.type
_entity_poly.pdbx_seq_one_letter_code
_entity_poly.pdbx_strand_id
1 'polypeptide(L)'
;MQKQEAQKSRSPRPQVKPVGAPTKQRTKPLQFFKEVMAELRKVAWPTRQEVVAYSIVVLVSVVVIAAIIFAMDYVFTKAVLALFGVET
;
A
#
# COMPACT_ATOMS: atom_id res chain seq x y z
N MET A 1 64.04 -44.62 -20.68
CA MET A 1 63.23 -45.37 -19.69
C MET A 1 63.78 -45.03 -18.31
N GLN A 2 62.94 -45.02 -17.26
CA GLN A 2 63.17 -44.49 -15.89
C GLN A 2 63.05 -42.95 -15.83
N LYS A 3 61.88 -42.31 -15.93
CA LYS A 3 60.64 -42.55 -15.19
C LYS A 3 60.87 -42.82 -13.71
N GLN A 4 60.41 -41.84 -12.91
CA GLN A 4 59.71 -42.08 -11.65
C GLN A 4 60.56 -42.53 -10.46
N GLU A 5 61.24 -41.58 -9.84
CA GLU A 5 61.60 -41.60 -8.41
C GLU A 5 62.19 -40.22 -8.12
N ALA A 6 61.39 -39.18 -7.84
CA ALA A 6 61.41 -38.62 -6.49
C ALA A 6 60.32 -37.56 -6.24
N GLN A 7 59.42 -37.29 -7.20
CA GLN A 7 58.26 -36.42 -6.96
C GLN A 7 57.08 -37.21 -6.35
N LYS A 8 57.34 -37.90 -5.25
CA LYS A 8 56.33 -38.46 -4.36
C LYS A 8 56.58 -37.95 -2.96
N SER A 9 56.40 -36.65 -2.75
CA SER A 9 56.21 -36.14 -1.40
C SER A 9 55.53 -34.78 -1.43
N ARG A 10 54.43 -34.70 -0.67
CA ARG A 10 53.70 -33.51 -0.25
C ARG A 10 52.69 -32.93 -1.25
N SER A 11 51.57 -33.63 -1.35
CA SER A 11 50.28 -33.00 -1.62
C SER A 11 50.06 -31.83 -0.65
N PRO A 12 49.72 -30.62 -1.10
CA PRO A 12 49.25 -29.56 -0.23
C PRO A 12 47.93 -30.00 0.43
N ARG A 13 47.83 -29.89 1.75
CA ARG A 13 46.59 -30.20 2.48
C ARG A 13 45.45 -29.33 1.91
N PRO A 14 44.27 -29.88 1.61
CA PRO A 14 43.11 -29.08 1.28
C PRO A 14 42.80 -28.17 2.47
N GLN A 15 42.88 -26.86 2.28
CA GLN A 15 42.46 -25.90 3.28
C GLN A 15 40.93 -25.97 3.40
N VAL A 16 40.44 -26.54 4.50
CA VAL A 16 39.02 -26.46 4.86
C VAL A 16 38.76 -25.02 5.29
N LYS A 17 38.21 -24.22 4.38
CA LYS A 17 37.73 -22.86 4.69
C LYS A 17 36.68 -22.99 5.81
N PRO A 18 36.82 -22.28 6.95
CA PRO A 18 35.81 -22.33 8.01
C PRO A 18 34.47 -21.87 7.45
N VAL A 19 33.47 -22.74 7.55
CA VAL A 19 32.10 -22.49 7.13
C VAL A 19 31.52 -21.39 8.03
N GLY A 20 31.43 -20.19 7.44
CA GLY A 20 30.39 -19.18 7.69
C GLY A 20 30.12 -18.76 9.13
N ALA A 21 30.77 -17.68 9.56
CA ALA A 21 30.19 -16.82 10.60
C ALA A 21 28.84 -16.27 10.10
N PRO A 22 27.75 -16.32 10.88
CA PRO A 22 26.47 -15.73 10.48
C PRO A 22 26.60 -14.21 10.51
N THR A 23 26.86 -13.61 9.35
CA THR A 23 26.74 -12.17 9.19
C THR A 23 25.28 -11.80 9.42
N LYS A 24 25.04 -10.98 10.44
CA LYS A 24 23.73 -10.44 10.80
C LYS A 24 23.14 -9.77 9.55
N GLN A 25 22.28 -10.49 8.83
CA GLN A 25 21.66 -10.01 7.61
C GLN A 25 20.71 -8.88 8.00
N ARG A 26 21.19 -7.64 7.87
CA ARG A 26 20.29 -6.48 7.86
C ARG A 26 19.37 -6.67 6.66
N THR A 27 18.08 -6.73 6.93
CA THR A 27 17.05 -6.86 5.92
C THR A 27 17.25 -5.75 4.89
N LYS A 28 17.48 -6.14 3.64
CA LYS A 28 17.79 -5.18 2.58
C LYS A 28 16.49 -4.46 2.19
N PRO A 29 16.50 -3.14 1.93
CA PRO A 29 15.32 -2.40 1.42
C PRO A 29 14.60 -3.11 0.28
N LEU A 30 15.36 -3.69 -0.66
CA LEU A 30 14.86 -4.50 -1.77
C LEU A 30 14.03 -5.73 -1.34
N GLN A 31 14.36 -6.34 -0.20
CA GLN A 31 13.64 -7.49 0.35
C GLN A 31 12.32 -7.06 1.00
N PHE A 32 12.30 -5.93 1.70
CA PHE A 32 11.07 -5.34 2.23
C PHE A 32 10.06 -5.00 1.14
N PHE A 33 10.49 -4.41 0.02
CA PHE A 33 9.57 -4.12 -1.10
C PHE A 33 8.96 -5.39 -1.70
N LYS A 34 9.73 -6.49 -1.77
CA LYS A 34 9.22 -7.79 -2.20
C LYS A 34 8.16 -8.33 -1.24
N GLU A 35 8.40 -8.21 0.06
CA GLU A 35 7.45 -8.61 1.10
C GLU A 35 6.18 -7.76 1.06
N VAL A 36 6.28 -6.43 0.92
CA VAL A 36 5.14 -5.52 0.78
C VAL A 36 4.31 -5.85 -0.47
N MET A 37 4.95 -6.09 -1.61
CA MET A 37 4.21 -6.47 -2.84
C MET A 37 3.51 -7.82 -2.69
N ALA A 38 4.11 -8.78 -1.96
CA ALA A 38 3.47 -10.05 -1.66
C ALA A 38 2.22 -9.87 -0.78
N GLU A 39 2.25 -8.92 0.17
CA GLU A 39 1.11 -8.62 1.04
C GLU A 39 0.03 -7.82 0.30
N LEU A 40 0.40 -6.84 -0.53
CA LEU A 40 -0.53 -6.05 -1.34
C LEU A 40 -1.33 -6.90 -2.34
N ARG A 41 -0.80 -8.05 -2.77
CA ARG A 41 -1.53 -9.01 -3.61
C ARG A 41 -2.65 -9.74 -2.87
N LYS A 42 -2.64 -9.75 -1.53
CA LYS A 42 -3.74 -10.30 -0.72
C LYS A 42 -4.89 -9.30 -0.55
N VAL A 43 -4.68 -8.04 -0.90
CA VAL A 43 -5.74 -7.03 -0.86
C VAL A 43 -6.74 -7.35 -1.96
N ALA A 44 -7.97 -7.65 -1.57
CA ALA A 44 -9.08 -7.79 -2.48
C ALA A 44 -9.43 -6.40 -3.04
N TRP A 45 -8.84 -6.06 -4.18
CA TRP A 45 -9.19 -4.82 -4.86
C TRP A 45 -10.62 -4.91 -5.38
N PRO A 46 -11.47 -3.94 -5.02
CA PRO A 46 -12.87 -3.98 -5.39
C PRO A 46 -13.02 -3.97 -6.91
N THR A 47 -14.05 -4.65 -7.39
CA THR A 47 -14.42 -4.64 -8.79
C THR A 47 -14.92 -3.25 -9.19
N ARG A 48 -14.83 -2.92 -10.49
CA ARG A 48 -15.32 -1.63 -11.01
C ARG A 48 -16.79 -1.39 -10.67
N GLN A 49 -17.58 -2.44 -10.59
CA GLN A 49 -19.02 -2.37 -10.26
C GLN A 49 -19.23 -1.97 -8.79
N GLU A 50 -18.47 -2.53 -7.85
CA GLU A 50 -18.54 -2.17 -6.43
C GLU A 50 -18.14 -0.71 -6.21
N VAL A 51 -17.06 -0.26 -6.86
CA VAL A 51 -16.61 1.14 -6.76
C VAL A 51 -17.71 2.09 -7.24
N VAL A 52 -18.37 1.78 -8.36
CA VAL A 52 -19.48 2.57 -8.90
C VAL A 52 -20.69 2.54 -7.96
N ALA A 53 -21.07 1.37 -7.45
CA ALA A 53 -22.20 1.24 -6.54
C ALA A 53 -22.00 2.09 -5.28
N TYR A 54 -20.82 2.01 -4.64
CA TYR A 54 -20.52 2.80 -3.45
C TYR A 54 -20.46 4.30 -3.74
N SER A 55 -19.88 4.71 -4.87
CA SER A 55 -19.85 6.13 -5.23
C SER A 55 -21.24 6.70 -5.56
N ILE A 56 -22.15 5.91 -6.16
CA ILE A 56 -23.54 6.31 -6.36
C ILE A 56 -24.24 6.54 -5.02
N VAL A 57 -24.10 5.61 -4.06
CA VAL A 57 -24.72 5.76 -2.72
C VAL A 57 -24.25 7.04 -2.04
N VAL A 58 -22.95 7.34 -2.10
CA VAL A 58 -22.38 8.57 -1.54
C VAL A 58 -22.91 9.81 -2.27
N LEU A 59 -22.95 9.82 -3.61
CA LEU A 59 -23.49 10.94 -4.39
C LEU A 59 -24.95 11.23 -4.04
N VAL A 60 -25.80 10.20 -3.95
CA VAL A 60 -27.21 10.37 -3.56
C VAL A 60 -27.30 10.94 -2.15
N SER A 61 -26.50 10.42 -1.22
CA SER A 61 -26.51 10.88 0.18
C SER A 61 -26.10 12.36 0.30
N VAL A 62 -25.07 12.77 -0.45
CA VAL A 62 -24.61 14.17 -0.50
C VAL A 62 -25.70 15.08 -1.09
N VAL A 63 -26.35 14.67 -2.19
CA VAL A 63 -27.44 15.45 -2.81
C VAL A 63 -28.61 15.64 -1.85
N VAL A 64 -29.00 14.59 -1.11
CA VAL A 64 -30.09 14.67 -0.13
C VAL A 64 -29.76 15.67 0.99
N ILE A 65 -28.58 15.56 1.58
CA ILE A 65 -28.14 16.47 2.66
C ILE A 65 -28.05 17.91 2.12
N ALA A 66 -27.46 18.10 0.94
CA ALA A 66 -27.35 19.41 0.31
C ALA A 66 -28.73 20.03 0.03
N ALA A 67 -29.70 19.23 -0.43
CA ALA A 67 -31.06 19.70 -0.66
C ALA A 67 -31.76 20.13 0.63
N ILE A 68 -31.56 19.40 1.73
CA ILE A 68 -32.12 19.76 3.04
C ILE A 68 -31.52 21.08 3.53
N ILE A 69 -30.19 21.22 3.47
CA ILE A 69 -29.51 22.46 3.87
C ILE A 69 -29.99 23.63 3.01
N PHE A 70 -30.02 23.46 1.68
CA PHE A 70 -30.50 24.49 0.77
C PHE A 70 -31.94 24.91 1.05
N ALA A 71 -32.84 23.95 1.27
CA ALA A 71 -34.23 24.24 1.61
C ALA A 71 -34.34 25.01 2.93
N MET A 72 -33.53 24.61 3.92
CA MET A 72 -33.46 25.30 5.20
C MET A 72 -32.96 26.74 5.01
N ASP A 73 -31.82 26.95 4.36
CA ASP A 73 -31.27 28.28 4.09
C ASP A 73 -32.27 29.17 3.34
N TYR A 74 -33.00 28.61 2.37
CA TYR A 74 -34.05 29.32 1.64
C TYR A 74 -35.19 29.79 2.55
N VAL A 75 -35.70 28.89 3.39
CA VAL A 75 -36.77 29.20 4.36
C VAL A 75 -36.30 30.24 5.37
N PHE A 76 -35.09 30.08 5.93
CA PHE A 76 -34.51 31.02 6.87
C PHE A 76 -34.34 32.41 6.23
N THR A 77 -33.85 32.48 4.99
CA THR A 77 -33.70 33.74 4.26
C THR A 77 -35.05 34.45 4.12
N LYS A 78 -36.10 33.73 3.70
CA LYS A 78 -37.45 34.30 3.56
C LYS A 78 -38.05 34.71 4.90
N ALA A 79 -37.90 33.90 5.95
CA ALA A 79 -38.40 34.20 7.28
C ALA A 79 -37.74 35.46 7.88
N VAL A 80 -36.43 35.57 7.73
CA VAL A 80 -35.66 36.72 8.20
C VAL A 80 -36.08 38.00 7.47
N LEU A 81 -36.17 37.96 6.14
CA LEU A 81 -36.60 39.13 5.36
C LEU A 81 -38.02 39.58 5.73
N ALA A 82 -38.94 38.64 5.95
CA ALA A 82 -40.30 38.93 6.40
C ALA A 82 -40.32 39.56 7.81
N LEU A 83 -39.50 39.06 8.74
CA LEU A 83 -39.41 39.60 10.10
C LEU A 83 -38.83 41.02 10.13
N PHE A 84 -37.88 41.32 9.25
CA PHE A 84 -37.28 42.65 9.16
C PHE A 84 -38.13 43.64 8.32
N GLY A 85 -39.31 43.23 7.86
CA GLY A 85 -40.23 44.10 7.12
C GLY A 85 -39.66 44.61 5.80
N VAL A 86 -38.63 43.94 5.26
CA VAL A 86 -38.11 44.18 3.91
C VAL A 86 -39.10 43.52 2.96
N GLU A 87 -40.15 44.26 2.62
CA GLU A 87 -41.13 43.87 1.60
C GLU A 87 -40.45 43.92 0.22
N THR A 88 -40.26 42.74 -0.40
CA THR A 88 -40.06 42.59 -1.84
C THR A 88 -41.09 41.62 -2.37
#